data_AF-A0A953B5V1-F1
#
_entry.id   AF-A0A953B5V1-F1
#
_cell.length_a   1.000
_cell.length_b   1.000
_cell.length_c   1.000
_cell.angle_alpha   90.00
_cell.angle_beta   90.00
_cell.angle_gamma   90.00
#
_symmetry.space_group_name_H-M   'P 1'
#
loop_
_entity.id
_entity.type
_entity.pdbx_description
1 polymer ?
#
loop_
_entity_poly.entity_id
_entity_poly.type
_entity_poly.pdbx_seq_one_letter_code
_entity_poly.pdbx_strand_id
1 'polypeptide(L)' 'VLRALAEAKARKLKTIAFLGRDGGFTRGSADVELLVRSDSTARIQEAHQLLLHVLCEAVEARLNK' A
#
# COMPACT_ATOMS: atom_id res chain seq x y z
N VAL A 1 5.62 -1.47 10.71
CA VAL A 1 4.42 -1.69 9.85
C VAL A 1 3.35 -2.49 10.58
N LEU A 2 3.56 -3.76 10.93
CA LEU A 2 2.53 -4.60 11.59
C LEU A 2 1.86 -3.98 12.82
N ARG A 3 2.62 -3.37 13.73
CA ARG A 3 2.05 -2.66 14.90
C ARG A 3 1.14 -1.49 14.50
N ALA A 4 1.47 -0.77 13.43
CA ALA A 4 0.63 0.32 12.93
C ALA A 4 -0.66 -0.22 12.28
N LEU A 5 -0.58 -1.35 11.55
CA LEU A 5 -1.76 -2.04 11.02
C LEU A 5 -2.67 -2.56 12.15
N ALA A 6 -2.08 -3.13 13.21
CA ALA A 6 -2.83 -3.57 14.39
C ALA A 6 -3.53 -2.40 15.09
N GLU A 7 -2.84 -1.28 15.27
CA GLU A 7 -3.43 -0.06 15.85
C GLU A 7 -4.53 0.53 14.95
N ALA A 8 -4.31 0.60 13.64
CA ALA A 8 -5.32 1.06 12.69
C ALA A 8 -6.58 0.18 12.75
N LYS A 9 -6.42 -1.14 12.84
CA LYS A 9 -7.51 -2.09 13.04
C LYS A 9 -8.24 -1.86 14.37
N ALA A 10 -7.52 -1.64 15.47
CA ALA A 10 -8.11 -1.33 16.77
C ALA A 10 -8.97 -0.04 16.72
N ARG A 11 -8.54 0.94 15.91
CA ARG A 11 -9.27 2.18 15.64
C ARG A 11 -10.34 2.08 14.54
N LYS A 12 -10.58 0.88 14.00
CA LYS A 12 -11.53 0.63 12.88
C LYS A 12 -11.23 1.44 11.62
N LEU A 13 -9.96 1.78 11.38
CA LEU A 13 -9.52 2.46 10.16
C LEU A 13 -9.35 1.44 9.03
N LYS A 14 -9.61 1.89 7.80
CA LYS A 14 -9.25 1.14 6.59
C LYS A 14 -7.75 1.26 6.31
N THR A 15 -7.15 0.17 5.87
CA THR A 15 -5.71 0.05 5.67
C THR A 15 -5.37 -0.36 4.25
N ILE A 16 -4.36 0.28 3.68
CA ILE A 16 -3.77 -0.07 2.37
C ILE A 16 -2.28 -0.26 2.59
N ALA A 17 -1.73 -1.40 2.19
CA ALA A 17 -0.30 -1.70 2.30
C ALA A 17 0.34 -1.81 0.92
N PHE A 18 1.43 -1.06 0.72
CA PHE A 18 2.29 -1.17 -0.46
C PHE A 18 3.37 -2.20 -0.14
N LEU A 19 3.34 -3.33 -0.83
CA LEU A 19 4.18 -4.49 -0.54
C LEU A 19 5.13 -4.76 -1.70
N GLY A 20 6.22 -5.48 -1.41
CA GLY A 20 7.20 -5.94 -2.39
C GLY A 20 7.48 -7.43 -2.26
N ARG A 21 8.17 -8.02 -3.25
CA ARG A 21 8.51 -9.46 -3.30
C ARG A 21 7.24 -10.32 -3.25
N ASP A 22 7.13 -11.15 -2.22
CA ASP A 22 5.99 -12.00 -1.90
C ASP A 22 5.06 -11.38 -0.83
N GLY A 23 5.40 -10.19 -0.32
CA GLY A 23 4.70 -9.48 0.75
C GLY A 23 5.22 -9.78 2.17
N GLY A 24 6.07 -10.81 2.31
CA GLY A 24 6.65 -11.24 3.57
C GLY A 24 5.65 -11.38 4.71
N PHE A 25 6.11 -11.07 5.93
CA PHE A 25 5.31 -11.14 7.15
C PHE A 25 4.18 -10.10 7.22
N THR A 26 4.07 -9.17 6.26
CA THR A 26 3.01 -8.14 6.26
C THR A 26 1.82 -8.55 5.40
N ARG A 27 1.96 -9.59 4.56
CA ARG A 27 0.87 -10.11 3.73
C ARG A 27 -0.30 -10.61 4.59
N GLY A 28 -1.51 -10.35 4.11
CA GLY A 28 -2.76 -10.60 4.82
C GLY A 28 -3.03 -9.70 6.03
N SER A 29 -2.22 -8.66 6.26
CA SER A 29 -2.35 -7.80 7.46
C SER A 29 -3.08 -6.48 7.20
N ALA A 30 -3.32 -6.11 5.93
CA ALA A 30 -4.07 -4.91 5.53
C ALA A 30 -5.37 -5.27 4.78
N ASP A 31 -6.33 -4.34 4.72
CA ASP A 31 -7.59 -4.53 3.97
C ASP A 31 -7.33 -4.61 2.45
N VAL A 32 -6.38 -3.82 1.96
CA VAL A 32 -5.95 -3.80 0.55
C VAL A 32 -4.44 -3.91 0.48
N GLU A 33 -3.93 -4.77 -0.40
CA GLU A 33 -2.50 -5.00 -0.57
C GLU A 33 -2.09 -4.76 -2.02
N LEU A 34 -1.24 -3.76 -2.24
CA LEU A 34 -0.64 -3.45 -3.53
C LEU A 34 0.75 -4.11 -3.59
N LEU A 35 0.78 -5.36 -4.07
CA LEU A 35 1.99 -6.18 -4.09
C LEU A 35 2.77 -6.02 -5.41
N VAL A 36 3.96 -5.44 -5.33
CA VAL A 36 4.93 -5.40 -6.45
C VAL A 36 5.83 -6.62 -6.41
N ARG A 37 5.64 -7.54 -7.36
CA ARG A 37 6.47 -8.75 -7.47
C ARG A 37 7.79 -8.43 -8.15
N SER A 38 8.83 -8.22 -7.36
CA SER A 38 10.21 -8.06 -7.81
C SER A 38 11.17 -8.39 -6.68
N ASP A 39 12.35 -8.89 -7.00
CA ASP A 39 13.42 -9.10 -6.02
C ASP A 39 14.34 -7.89 -5.83
N SER A 40 14.18 -6.86 -6.66
CA SER A 40 14.92 -5.60 -6.56
C SER A 40 14.14 -4.58 -5.74
N THR A 41 14.67 -4.24 -4.57
CA THR A 41 14.09 -3.18 -3.72
C THR A 41 13.97 -1.85 -4.47
N ALA A 42 14.95 -1.51 -5.34
CA ALA A 42 14.90 -0.29 -6.13
C ALA A 42 13.71 -0.27 -7.10
N ARG A 43 13.47 -1.38 -7.82
CA ARG A 43 12.32 -1.50 -8.73
C ARG A 43 10.99 -1.50 -7.97
N ILE A 44 10.94 -2.09 -6.78
CA ILE A 44 9.77 -2.03 -5.90
C ILE A 44 9.47 -0.57 -5.53
N GLN A 45 10.47 0.19 -5.11
CA GLN A 45 10.29 1.58 -4.69
C GLN A 45 9.85 2.49 -5.85
N GLU A 46 10.43 2.32 -7.04
CA GLU A 46 9.96 3.05 -8.24
C GLU A 46 8.50 2.74 -8.58
N ALA A 47 8.10 1.48 -8.51
CA ALA A 47 6.72 1.08 -8.71
C ALA A 47 5.79 1.64 -7.60
N HIS A 48 6.23 1.66 -6.35
CA HIS A 48 5.48 2.28 -5.25
C HIS A 48 5.28 3.78 -5.47
N GLN A 49 6.30 4.49 -5.96
CA GLN A 49 6.18 5.92 -6.29
C GLN A 49 5.16 6.16 -7.42
N LEU A 50 5.20 5.34 -8.47
CA LEU A 50 4.20 5.39 -9.55
C LEU A 50 2.78 5.13 -9.01
N LEU A 51 2.61 4.07 -8.21
CA LEU A 51 1.31 3.72 -7.61
C LEU A 51 0.77 4.85 -6.72
N LEU A 52 1.64 5.54 -5.97
CA LEU A 52 1.25 6.69 -5.16
C LEU A 52 0.76 7.85 -6.05
N HIS A 53 1.45 8.16 -7.15
CA HIS A 53 1.00 9.19 -8.08
C HIS A 53 -0.35 8.86 -8.72
N VAL A 54 -0.55 7.62 -9.16
CA VAL A 54 -1.84 7.15 -9.72
C VAL A 54 -2.96 7.25 -8.67
N LEU A 55 -2.67 6.91 -7.42
CA LEU A 55 -3.65 7.04 -6.33
C LEU A 55 -4.04 8.52 -6.12
N CYS A 56 -3.06 9.42 -6.06
CA CYS A 56 -3.32 10.85 -5.94
C CYS A 56 -4.17 11.38 -7.10
N GLU A 57 -3.81 11.05 -8.35
CA GLU A 57 -4.58 11.44 -9.53
C GLU A 57 -6.03 10.91 -9.48
N ALA A 58 -6.22 9.64 -9.13
CA ALA A 58 -7.53 9.00 -9.07
C ALA A 58 -8.42 9.55 -7.93
N VAL A 59 -7.80 10.02 -6.83
CA VAL A 59 -8.49 10.70 -5.73
C VAL A 59 -8.86 12.12 -6.13
N GLU A 60 -7.91 12.88 -6.70
CA GLU A 60 -8.13 14.25 -7.15
C GLU A 60 -9.27 14.34 -8.17
N ALA A 61 -9.30 13.45 -9.16
CA ALA A 61 -10.36 13.37 -10.15
C ALA A 61 -11.75 13.06 -9.55
N ARG A 62 -11.81 12.51 -8.34
CA ARG A 62 -13.06 12.24 -7.60
C ARG A 62 -13.45 13.39 -6.65
N LEU A 63 -12.48 14.16 -6.17
CA LEU A 63 -12.73 15.31 -5.29
C LEU A 63 -13.18 16.55 -6.05
N ASN A 64 -12.72 16.74 -7.29
CA ASN A 64 -13.06 17.90 -8.12
C ASN A 64 -14.41 17.78 -8.85
N LYS A 65 -15.43 17.26 -8.17
CA LYS A 65 -16.83 17.19 -8.65
C LYS A 65 -17.78 17.86 -7.67
#